data_AF-A0A7Z8QP59-F1
#
_entry.id   AF-A0A7Z8QP59-F1
#
_cell.length_a   1.000
_cell.length_b   1.000
_cell.length_c   1.000
_cell.angle_alpha   90.00
_cell.angle_beta   90.00
_cell.angle_gamma   90.00
#
_symmetry.space_group_name_H-M   'P 1'
#
loop_
_entity.id
_entity.type
_entity.pdbx_description
1 polymer ?
#
loop_
_entity_poly.entity_id
_entity_poly.type
_entity_poly.pdbx_seq_one_letter_code
_entity_poly.pdbx_strand_id
1 'polypeptide(L)'
;MANGIKLQFKQQGYQSDATQAVVDCFAGQTKGHRKEITERTELLIHEIFANKKFDLNDKELIKNVQALQKEQGLNTSKQLET
;
A
#
# COMPACT_ATOMS: atom_id res chain seq x y z
N MET A 1 -5.17 36.24 -24.79
CA MET A 1 -4.06 35.28 -24.60
C MET A 1 -4.32 34.52 -23.32
N ALA A 2 -4.68 33.23 -23.41
CA ALA A 2 -4.97 32.44 -22.22
C ALA A 2 -3.65 31.98 -21.60
N ASN A 3 -3.35 32.43 -20.39
CA ASN A 3 -2.24 31.89 -19.59
C ASN A 3 -2.60 30.45 -19.23
N GLY A 4 -2.01 29.48 -19.94
CA GLY A 4 -2.17 28.06 -19.61
C GLY A 4 -1.59 27.76 -18.22
N ILE A 5 -2.33 26.99 -17.42
CA ILE A 5 -1.87 26.55 -16.10
C ILE A 5 -0.58 25.75 -16.27
N LYS A 6 0.53 26.28 -15.75
CA LYS A 6 1.81 25.57 -15.70
C LYS A 6 1.83 24.74 -14.42
N LEU A 7 1.47 23.46 -14.52
CA LEU A 7 1.58 22.52 -13.41
C LEU A 7 3.06 22.40 -13.00
N GLN A 8 3.34 22.69 -11.72
CA GLN A 8 4.65 22.50 -11.13
C GLN A 8 4.53 21.49 -10.00
N PHE A 9 5.27 20.37 -10.11
CA PHE A 9 5.34 19.37 -9.06
C PHE A 9 6.39 19.82 -8.05
N LYS A 10 5.94 20.37 -6.93
CA LYS A 10 6.82 20.73 -5.82
C LYS A 10 6.90 19.55 -4.86
N GLN A 11 8.12 19.07 -4.58
CA GLN A 11 8.33 18.12 -3.49
C GLN A 11 8.28 18.87 -2.16
N GLN A 12 7.36 18.45 -1.30
CA GLN A 12 7.24 18.98 0.05
C GLN A 12 7.60 17.87 1.03
N GLY A 13 8.45 18.18 2.02
CA GLY A 13 8.95 17.18 2.98
C GLY A 13 7.82 16.42 3.67
N TYR A 14 6.85 17.14 4.25
CA TYR A 14 5.70 16.54 4.92
C TYR A 14 4.87 15.59 4.02
N GLN A 15 4.84 15.80 2.70
CA GLN A 15 4.15 14.88 1.77
C GLN A 15 4.96 13.60 1.58
N SER A 16 6.28 13.72 1.50
CA SER A 16 7.19 12.59 1.38
C SER A 16 7.18 11.76 2.67
N ASP A 17 7.24 12.42 3.82
CA ASP A 17 7.18 11.78 5.13
C ASP A 17 5.85 11.05 5.35
N ALA A 18 4.73 11.69 4.99
CA ALA A 18 3.42 11.06 5.05
C ALA A 18 3.30 9.85 4.10
N THR A 19 3.88 9.95 2.90
CA THR A 19 3.91 8.83 1.94
C THR A 19 4.75 7.67 2.49
N GLN A 20 5.92 7.97 3.07
CA GLN A 20 6.80 6.97 3.65
C GLN A 20 6.16 6.28 4.86
N ALA A 21 5.50 7.04 5.73
CA ALA A 21 4.74 6.51 6.87
C ALA A 21 3.70 5.45 6.43
N VAL A 22 3.00 5.67 5.32
CA VAL A 22 2.07 4.68 4.76
C VAL A 22 2.81 3.42 4.27
N VAL A 23 3.95 3.59 3.60
CA VAL A 23 4.78 2.47 3.12
C VAL A 23 5.29 1.63 4.29
N ASP A 24 5.75 2.26 5.36
CA ASP A 24 6.35 1.60 6.52
C ASP A 24 5.34 0.74 7.29
N CYS A 25 4.05 1.08 7.27
CA CYS A 25 3.00 0.19 7.79
C CYS A 25 3.03 -1.20 7.12
N PHE A 26 3.41 -1.29 5.85
CA PHE A 26 3.49 -2.54 5.10
C PHE A 26 4.91 -3.12 5.02
N ALA A 27 5.82 -2.71 5.91
CA ALA A 27 7.15 -3.29 6.01
C ALA A 27 7.08 -4.82 6.18
N GLY A 28 7.85 -5.55 5.38
CA GLY A 28 7.83 -7.03 5.32
C GLY A 28 6.97 -7.62 4.20
N GLN A 29 6.12 -6.82 3.53
CA GLN A 29 5.35 -7.27 2.37
C GLN A 29 6.28 -7.58 1.18
N THR A 30 6.18 -8.78 0.61
CA THR A 30 7.05 -9.16 -0.53
C THR A 30 6.42 -8.74 -1.86
N LYS A 31 7.28 -8.31 -2.80
CA LYS A 31 6.87 -7.94 -4.16
C LYS A 31 6.33 -9.17 -4.90
N GLY A 32 5.39 -8.94 -5.82
CA GLY A 32 4.94 -9.98 -6.73
C GLY A 32 3.66 -9.61 -7.45
N HIS A 33 3.19 -10.54 -8.26
CA HIS A 33 1.95 -10.44 -9.01
C HIS A 33 1.15 -11.73 -8.80
N ARG A 34 -0.16 -11.65 -9.01
CA ARG A 34 -1.05 -12.82 -9.05
C ARG A 34 -1.64 -12.93 -10.44
N LYS A 35 -1.93 -14.15 -10.87
CA LYS A 35 -2.85 -14.38 -11.98
C LYS A 35 -4.13 -14.97 -11.43
N GLU A 36 -5.26 -14.49 -11.94
CA GLU A 36 -6.58 -14.98 -11.58
C GLU A 36 -7.16 -15.70 -12.77
N ILE A 37 -7.63 -16.92 -12.54
CA ILE A 37 -8.30 -17.70 -13.57
C ILE A 37 -9.71 -17.17 -13.70
N THR A 38 -10.05 -16.67 -14.88
CA THR A 38 -11.39 -16.13 -15.17
C THR A 38 -12.28 -17.20 -15.80
N GLU A 39 -11.70 -18.12 -16.59
CA GLU A 39 -12.44 -19.16 -17.27
C GLU A 39 -11.59 -20.43 -17.43
N ARG A 40 -12.24 -21.58 -17.31
CA ARG A 40 -11.66 -22.87 -17.67
C ARG A 40 -12.55 -23.54 -18.69
N THR A 41 -11.98 -23.86 -19.85
CA THR A 41 -12.56 -24.72 -20.85
C THR A 41 -11.81 -26.05 -20.86
N GLU A 42 -12.36 -27.09 -21.49
CA GLU A 42 -11.74 -28.43 -21.57
C GLU A 42 -10.28 -28.42 -22.07
N LEU A 43 -9.91 -27.43 -22.91
CA LEU A 43 -8.60 -27.34 -23.56
C LEU A 43 -7.77 -26.10 -23.17
N LEU A 44 -8.38 -25.09 -22.55
CA LEU A 44 -7.71 -23.81 -22.29
C LEU A 44 -8.12 -23.19 -20.96
N ILE A 45 -7.12 -22.61 -20.28
CA ILE A 45 -7.32 -21.79 -19.07
C ILE A 45 -7.07 -20.33 -19.46
N HIS A 46 -8.05 -19.47 -19.23
CA HIS A 46 -7.91 -18.03 -19.38
C HIS A 46 -7.55 -17.39 -18.04
N GLU A 47 -6.44 -16.64 -18.03
CA GLU A 47 -5.91 -15.96 -16.85
C GLU A 47 -5.77 -14.46 -17.10
N ILE A 48 -6.04 -13.66 -16.07
CA ILE A 48 -5.79 -12.21 -16.06
C ILE A 48 -4.76 -11.86 -14.97
N PHE A 49 -4.03 -10.76 -15.17
CA PHE A 49 -3.17 -10.23 -14.12
C PHE A 49 -4.01 -9.58 -13.02
N ALA A 50 -3.66 -9.88 -11.78
CA ALA A 50 -4.29 -9.34 -10.59
C ALA A 50 -3.24 -8.91 -9.56
N ASN A 51 -3.64 -8.01 -8.67
CA ASN A 51 -2.80 -7.64 -7.54
C ASN A 51 -2.55 -8.86 -6.66
N LYS A 52 -1.32 -8.96 -6.19
CA LYS A 52 -0.95 -9.93 -5.16
C LYS A 52 -1.71 -9.59 -3.87
N LYS A 53 -2.12 -10.63 -3.13
CA LYS A 53 -2.69 -10.45 -1.78
C LYS A 53 -1.60 -9.94 -0.83
N PHE A 54 -2.03 -9.35 0.29
CA PHE A 54 -1.09 -9.03 1.37
C PHE A 54 -0.59 -10.33 2.00
N ASP A 55 0.74 -10.44 2.15
CA ASP A 55 1.38 -11.54 2.87
C ASP A 55 1.31 -11.30 4.39
N LEU A 56 1.30 -10.03 4.78
CA LEU A 56 1.20 -9.59 6.17
C LEU A 56 -0.19 -9.93 6.73
N ASN A 57 -0.20 -10.56 7.90
CA ASN A 57 -1.44 -10.71 8.66
C ASN A 57 -1.71 -9.47 9.55
N ASP A 58 -2.92 -9.37 10.08
CA ASP A 58 -3.37 -8.24 10.90
C ASP A 58 -2.46 -7.97 12.12
N LYS A 59 -1.86 -9.01 12.72
CA LYS A 59 -0.96 -8.86 13.87
C LYS A 59 0.37 -8.21 13.47
N GLU A 60 0.87 -8.52 12.28
CA GLU A 60 2.09 -7.91 11.73
C GLU A 60 1.81 -6.47 11.33
N LEU A 61 0.67 -6.22 10.68
CA LEU A 61 0.27 -4.89 10.25
C LEU A 61 0.07 -3.94 11.44
N ILE A 62 -0.66 -4.35 12.48
CA ILE A 62 -0.85 -3.52 13.68
C ILE A 62 0.47 -3.27 14.42
N LYS A 63 1.39 -4.25 14.44
CA LYS A 63 2.71 -4.07 15.05
C LYS A 63 3.51 -2.98 14.33
N ASN A 64 3.50 -2.97 12.99
CA ASN A 64 4.17 -1.94 12.20
C ASN A 64 3.55 -0.56 12.46
N VAL A 65 2.22 -0.46 12.47
CA VAL A 65 1.49 0.78 12.78
C VAL A 65 1.87 1.31 14.16
N GLN A 66 1.85 0.47 15.19
CA GLN A 66 2.18 0.87 16.56
C GLN A 66 3.64 1.32 16.71
N ALA A 67 4.57 0.66 16.02
CA ALA A 67 5.98 1.05 16.01
C ALA A 67 6.16 2.45 15.42
N LEU A 68 5.54 2.71 14.26
CA LEU A 68 5.56 4.01 13.59
C LEU A 68 4.90 5.11 14.43
N GLN A 69 3.75 4.82 15.05
CA GLN A 69 3.07 5.75 15.95
C GLN A 69 3.98 6.14 17.12
N LYS A 70 4.65 5.17 17.75
CA LYS A 70 5.58 5.44 18.84
C LYS A 70 6.76 6.31 18.40
N GLU A 71 7.34 6.04 17.23
CA GLU A 71 8.43 6.84 16.67
C GLU A 71 8.01 8.29 16.43
N GLN A 72 6.79 8.51 15.95
CA GLN A 72 6.22 9.83 15.71
C GLN A 72 5.64 10.51 16.96
N GLY A 73 5.74 9.88 18.14
CA GLY A 73 5.19 10.42 19.39
C GLY A 73 3.66 10.42 19.46
N LEU A 74 3.00 9.54 18.73
CA LEU A 74 1.54 9.37 18.68
C LEU A 74 1.06 8.27 19.64
N ASN A 75 -0.22 8.34 20.02
CA ASN A 75 -0.86 7.28 20.79
C ASN A 75 -1.02 6.02 19.92
N THR A 76 -0.67 4.86 20.49
CA THR A 76 -0.71 3.58 19.78
C THR A 76 -2.15 3.05 19.65
N SER A 77 -2.54 2.64 18.44
CA SER A 77 -3.82 1.99 18.18
C SER A 77 -3.89 0.60 18.81
N LYS A 78 -5.04 0.21 19.36
CA LYS A 78 -5.24 -1.12 19.98
C LYS A 78 -5.58 -2.22 18.98
N GLN A 79 -6.21 -1.84 17.88
CA GLN A 79 -6.68 -2.73 16.83
C GLN A 79 -6.64 -2.00 15.48
N LEU A 80 -6.76 -2.76 14.39
CA LEU A 80 -7.02 -2.20 13.08
C LEU A 80 -8.52 -1.90 12.98
N GLU A 81 -8.86 -0.68 12.57
CA GLU A 81 -10.24 -0.32 12.26
C GLU A 81 -10.65 -0.99 10.95
N THR A 82 -11.88 -1.50 10.88
CA THR A 82 -12.41 -2.26 9.73
C THR A 82 -13.48 -1.47 8.98
#